data_AF-A0A2D7N9G0-F1
#
_entry.id   AF-A0A2D7N9G0-F1
#
_cell.length_a   1.000
_cell.length_b   1.000
_cell.length_c   1.000
_cell.angle_alpha   90.00
_cell.angle_beta   90.00
_cell.angle_gamma   90.00
#
_symmetry.space_group_name_H-M   'P 1'
#
loop_
_entity.id
_entity.type
_entity.pdbx_description
1 polymer ?
#
loop_
_entity_poly.entity_id
_entity_poly.type
_entity_poly.pdbx_seq_one_letter_code
_entity_poly.pdbx_strand_id
1 'polypeptide(L)'
;MINFKSIIIGFLSASCIFLFMGMTDKEINQKKKWLKEFPENGRYLPVMNRDRVWMMDSKTGNFYTSRLKEGDQTGSWTLDTKLSK
;
A
#
# COMPACT_ATOMS: atom_id res chain seq x y z
N MET A 1 43.25 -9.82 17.04
CA MET A 1 42.51 -10.20 15.82
C MET A 1 41.05 -10.40 16.20
N ILE A 2 40.15 -9.60 15.64
CA ILE A 2 38.72 -9.75 15.91
C ILE A 2 38.25 -11.05 15.26
N ASN A 3 37.61 -11.93 16.05
CA ASN A 3 37.22 -13.26 15.59
C ASN A 3 36.03 -13.14 14.63
N PHE A 4 36.33 -13.09 13.33
CA PHE A 4 35.36 -12.83 12.26
C PHE A 4 34.17 -13.80 12.28
N LYS A 5 34.40 -15.06 12.72
CA LYS A 5 33.34 -16.04 12.94
C LYS A 5 32.32 -15.58 13.99
N SER A 6 32.77 -15.01 15.09
CA SER A 6 31.87 -14.52 16.16
C SER A 6 31.02 -13.34 15.69
N ILE A 7 31.56 -12.46 14.84
CA ILE A 7 30.79 -11.36 14.24
C ILE A 7 29.69 -11.90 13.33
N ILE A 8 30.03 -12.84 12.44
CA ILE A 8 29.05 -13.43 11.52
C ILE A 8 27.94 -14.14 12.30
N ILE A 9 28.28 -14.91 13.33
CA ILE A 9 27.29 -15.60 14.17
C ILE A 9 26.38 -14.58 14.89
N GLY A 10 26.94 -13.49 15.43
CA GLY A 10 26.17 -12.43 16.07
C GLY A 10 25.23 -11.71 15.09
N PHE A 11 25.71 -11.41 13.88
CA PHE A 11 24.90 -10.79 12.83
C PHE A 11 23.77 -11.71 12.36
N LEU A 12 24.05 -13.00 12.17
CA LEU A 12 23.06 -13.97 11.70
C LEU A 12 21.96 -14.17 12.75
N SER A 13 22.34 -14.32 14.03
CA SER A 13 21.38 -14.48 15.11
C SER A 13 20.54 -13.23 15.35
N ALA A 14 21.11 -12.03 15.27
CA ALA A 14 20.35 -10.77 15.31
C ALA A 14 19.38 -10.64 14.13
N SER A 15 19.80 -11.02 12.91
CA SER A 15 18.95 -10.99 11.73
C SER A 15 17.79 -11.99 11.84
N CYS A 16 18.05 -13.20 12.33
CA CYS A 16 17.00 -14.19 12.59
C CYS A 16 16.01 -13.68 13.64
N ILE A 17 16.49 -13.13 14.76
CA ILE A 17 15.63 -12.55 15.79
C ILE A 17 14.81 -11.39 15.22
N PHE A 18 15.41 -10.50 14.44
CA PHE A 18 14.71 -9.39 13.79
C PHE A 18 13.62 -9.87 12.81
N LEU A 19 13.89 -10.94 12.04
CA LEU A 19 12.90 -11.56 11.14
C LEU A 19 11.77 -12.27 11.90
N PHE A 20 12.08 -12.89 13.05
CA PHE A 20 11.08 -13.47 13.96
C PHE A 20 10.33 -12.43 14.78
N MET A 21 10.91 -11.23 14.95
CA MET A 21 10.24 -10.00 15.37
C MET A 21 9.34 -9.46 14.24
N GLY A 22 8.75 -10.36 13.45
CA GLY A 22 7.61 -10.08 12.61
C GLY A 22 6.46 -9.53 13.46
N MET A 23 5.62 -8.73 12.80
CA MET A 23 4.53 -7.95 13.41
C MET A 23 3.95 -8.61 14.66
N THR A 24 4.06 -7.91 15.78
CA THR A 24 3.54 -8.40 17.06
C THR A 24 2.03 -8.64 16.97
N ASP A 25 1.48 -9.53 17.79
CA ASP A 25 0.02 -9.77 17.85
C ASP A 25 -0.78 -8.47 18.05
N LYS A 26 -0.18 -7.50 18.76
CA LYS A 26 -0.73 -6.16 18.94
C LYS A 26 -0.87 -5.40 17.61
N GLU A 27 0.15 -5.44 16.75
CA GLU A 27 0.13 -4.81 15.42
C GLU A 27 -0.80 -5.53 14.45
N ILE A 28 -0.86 -6.87 14.52
CA ILE A 28 -1.80 -7.67 13.74
C ILE A 28 -3.24 -7.31 14.12
N ASN A 29 -3.54 -7.26 15.42
CA ASN A 29 -4.88 -6.93 15.90
C ASN A 29 -5.24 -5.46 15.64
N GLN A 30 -4.27 -4.55 15.72
CA GLN A 30 -4.47 -3.16 15.35
C GLN A 30 -4.75 -3.01 13.85
N LYS A 31 -4.02 -3.70 12.97
CA LYS A 31 -4.32 -3.73 11.53
C LYS A 31 -5.69 -4.36 11.25
N LYS A 32 -6.05 -5.46 11.91
CA LYS A 32 -7.40 -6.06 11.78
C LYS A 32 -8.50 -5.10 12.22
N LYS A 33 -8.30 -4.37 13.32
CA LYS A 33 -9.23 -3.35 13.81
C LYS A 33 -9.35 -2.21 12.80
N TRP A 34 -8.23 -1.70 12.28
CA TRP A 34 -8.20 -0.65 11.25
C TRP A 34 -8.88 -1.08 9.94
N LEU A 35 -8.65 -2.31 9.48
CA LEU A 35 -9.33 -2.86 8.29
C LEU A 35 -10.84 -3.02 8.50
N LYS A 36 -11.27 -3.28 9.74
CA LYS A 36 -12.68 -3.41 10.10
C LYS A 36 -13.38 -2.05 10.27
N GLU A 37 -12.71 -1.09 10.89
CA GLU A 37 -13.25 0.26 11.17
C GLU A 37 -13.15 1.17 9.95
N PHE A 38 -12.15 0.98 9.10
CA PHE A 38 -11.92 1.74 7.88
C PHE A 38 -11.73 0.79 6.69
N PRO A 39 -12.77 0.04 6.29
CA PRO A 39 -12.68 -0.87 5.14
C PRO A 39 -12.39 -0.15 3.82
N GLU A 40 -12.52 1.18 3.81
CA GLU A 40 -12.23 2.04 2.66
C GLU A 40 -10.85 2.70 2.69
N ASN A 41 -10.12 2.67 3.82
CA ASN A 41 -8.77 3.22 3.89
C ASN A 41 -7.80 2.29 3.14
N GLY A 42 -7.20 2.81 2.07
CA GLY A 42 -6.39 2.02 1.12
C GLY A 42 -7.21 1.32 0.03
N ARG A 43 -8.53 1.57 -0.03
CA ARG A 43 -9.38 1.08 -1.13
C ARG A 43 -9.00 1.74 -2.44
N TYR A 44 -8.85 3.06 -2.45
CA TYR A 44 -8.44 3.80 -3.64
C TYR A 44 -6.93 4.00 -3.64
N LEU A 45 -6.25 3.25 -4.51
CA LEU A 45 -4.80 3.31 -4.69
C LEU A 45 -4.45 4.32 -5.79
N PRO A 46 -3.59 5.33 -5.54
CA PRO A 46 -3.17 6.24 -6.58
C PRO A 46 -2.28 5.53 -7.59
N VAL A 47 -2.58 5.69 -8.88
CA VAL A 47 -1.77 5.21 -9.99
C VAL A 47 -1.20 6.44 -10.69
N MET A 48 0.11 6.63 -10.54
CA MET A 48 0.83 7.78 -11.09
C MET A 48 1.15 7.53 -12.56
N ASN A 49 0.60 8.35 -13.46
CA ASN A 49 1.05 8.47 -14.84
C ASN A 49 1.65 9.88 -15.05
N ARG A 50 2.57 10.03 -16.01
CA ARG A 50 3.35 11.28 -16.21
C ARG A 50 2.50 12.54 -16.27
N ASP A 51 1.32 12.44 -16.86
CA ASP A 51 0.47 13.61 -17.15
C ASP A 51 -0.86 13.62 -16.38
N ARG A 52 -1.17 12.55 -15.63
CA ARG A 52 -2.49 12.37 -14.97
C ARG A 52 -2.39 11.54 -13.70
N VAL A 53 -3.17 11.95 -12.69
CA VAL A 53 -3.42 11.13 -11.49
C VAL A 53 -4.61 10.23 -11.75
N TRP A 54 -4.39 8.93 -11.62
CA TRP A 54 -5.43 7.92 -11.70
C TRP A 54 -5.64 7.24 -10.34
N MET A 55 -6.77 6.58 -10.14
CA MET A 55 -7.03 5.80 -8.94
C MET A 55 -7.58 4.42 -9.28
N MET A 56 -7.14 3.40 -8.57
CA MET A 56 -7.67 2.04 -8.69
C MET A 56 -8.37 1.64 -7.40
N ASP A 57 -9.59 1.12 -7.50
CA ASP A 57 -10.27 0.49 -6.39
C ASP A 57 -9.72 -0.93 -6.20
N SER A 58 -8.94 -1.14 -5.14
CA SER A 58 -8.29 -2.42 -4.82
C SER A 58 -9.28 -3.54 -4.51
N LYS A 59 -10.53 -3.22 -4.18
CA LYS A 59 -11.59 -4.20 -3.91
C LYS A 59 -12.26 -4.71 -5.18
N THR A 60 -12.53 -3.81 -6.12
CA THR A 60 -13.29 -4.13 -7.34
C THR A 60 -12.41 -4.28 -8.58
N GLY A 61 -11.15 -3.83 -8.52
CA GLY A 61 -10.27 -3.74 -9.67
C GLY A 61 -10.60 -2.56 -10.61
N ASN A 62 -11.60 -1.75 -10.26
CA ASN A 62 -12.08 -0.68 -11.11
C ASN A 62 -11.10 0.48 -11.19
N PHE A 63 -10.96 1.03 -12.39
CA PHE A 63 -10.05 2.14 -12.68
C PHE A 63 -10.81 3.46 -12.77
N TYR A 64 -10.31 4.51 -12.14
CA TYR A 64 -10.92 5.83 -12.11
C TYR A 64 -9.94 6.87 -12.64
N THR A 65 -10.44 7.74 -13.52
CA THR A 65 -9.69 8.86 -14.07
C THR A 65 -10.33 10.16 -13.62
N SER A 66 -9.51 11.15 -13.30
CA SER A 66 -9.98 12.51 -13.07
C SER A 66 -10.33 13.14 -14.42
N ARG A 67 -11.56 13.63 -14.56
CA ARG A 67 -11.98 14.48 -15.68
C ARG A 67 -12.28 15.86 -15.15
N LEU A 68 -11.54 16.84 -15.64
CA LEU A 68 -11.89 18.24 -15.50
C LEU A 68 -13.04 18.52 -16.48
N LYS A 69 -14.24 18.78 -15.94
CA LYS A 69 -15.32 19.37 -16.72
C LYS A 69 -15.13 20.89 -16.73
N GLU A 70 -15.60 21.54 -17.77
CA GLU A 70 -15.57 23.01 -17.86
C GLU A 70 -16.31 23.60 -16.66
N GLY A 71 -15.61 24.38 -15.82
CA GLY A 71 -16.14 24.96 -14.57
C GLY A 71 -15.90 24.15 -13.29
N ASP A 72 -15.29 22.96 -13.36
CA ASP A 72 -15.00 22.13 -12.18
C ASP A 72 -13.56 22.37 -11.69
N GLN A 73 -13.41 23.09 -10.57
CA GLN A 73 -12.10 23.42 -9.98
C GLN A 73 -11.43 22.23 -9.29
N THR A 74 -12.21 21.19 -8.96
CA THR A 74 -11.75 20.04 -8.15
C THR A 74 -11.59 18.76 -8.97
N GLY A 75 -12.20 18.69 -10.16
CA GLY A 75 -12.17 17.52 -11.03
C GLY A 75 -13.04 16.38 -10.48
N SER A 76 -13.83 15.76 -11.36
CA SER A 76 -14.67 14.62 -10.99
C SER A 76 -13.96 13.30 -11.31
N TRP A 77 -13.99 12.36 -10.37
CA TRP A 77 -13.49 11.00 -10.59
C TRP A 77 -14.53 10.19 -11.33
N THR A 78 -14.17 9.72 -12.52
CA THR A 78 -15.06 8.93 -13.37
C THR A 78 -14.48 7.54 -13.59
N LEU A 79 -15.32 6.52 -13.48
CA LEU A 79 -14.94 5.15 -13.82
C LEU A 79 -14.48 5.11 -15.28
N ASP A 80 -13.26 4.66 -15.51
CA ASP A 80 -12.72 4.50 -16.84
C ASP A 80 -13.15 3.15 -17.41
N THR A 81 -14.28 3.17 -18.11
CA THR A 81 -14.82 2.02 -18.83
C THR A 81 -14.19 1.82 -20.20
N LYS A 82 -13.21 2.66 -20.61
CA LYS A 82 -12.56 2.56 -21.92
C LYS A 82 -11.59 1.37 -22.04
N LEU A 83 -11.32 0.66 -20.96
CA LEU A 83 -10.65 -0.66 -20.98
C LEU A 83 -11.65 -1.80 -21.28
N SER A 84 -12.65 -1.56 -22.13
CA SER A 84 -13.43 -2.66 -22.70
C SER A 84 -12.75 -3.13 -23.99
N LYS A 85 -12.12 -4.31 -23.87
CA LYS A 85 -11.48 -5.16 -24.91
C LYS A 85 -10.63 -4.50 -25.98
#